data_AF-A0A8J7AT29-F1
#
_entry.id   AF-A0A8J7AT29-F1
#
_cell.length_a   1.000
_cell.length_b   1.000
_cell.length_c   1.000
_cell.angle_alpha   90.00
_cell.angle_beta   90.00
_cell.angle_gamma   90.00
#
_symmetry.space_group_name_H-M   'P 1'
#
loop_
_entity.id
_entity.type
_entity.pdbx_description
1 polymer ?
#
loop_
_entity_poly.entity_id
_entity_poly.type
_entity_poly.pdbx_seq_one_letter_code
_entity_poly.pdbx_strand_id
1 'polypeptide(L)'
;MVTDPAPVVQANTPTSRSEINHAEEAAILQGQPVALPPTAPLLMIGSQAPAVLETPLIWASETDSPQFVVQLTEPLLTADGEIGLPADTSLVAQVTSVADSGLVQLAVVSFIQAGQEIPLSAGAVQLRGVEGTPLIAQKYDDPGMDIARMDATMAAMAGLSRAAGLVNRPKTSSVITSVGSSAITQDTGEPNLLAGILEGAFEQLSGQVEARNQAALNEILNRPVVWYLPTGTEVDVYVNQTVAL
;
A
#
# COMPACT_ATOMS: atom_id res chain seq x y z
N MET A 1 -3.85 87.72 -7.47
CA MET A 1 -4.22 87.05 -6.20
C MET A 1 -5.55 86.34 -6.40
N VAL A 2 -5.50 85.05 -6.75
CA VAL A 2 -6.59 84.11 -6.52
C VAL A 2 -5.88 82.83 -6.08
N THR A 3 -6.08 82.45 -4.84
CA THR A 3 -5.49 81.29 -4.16
C THR A 3 -6.25 80.04 -4.56
N ASP A 4 -5.54 79.03 -5.03
CA ASP A 4 -6.03 77.67 -5.23
C ASP A 4 -5.50 76.79 -4.08
N PRO A 5 -6.35 76.15 -3.26
CA PRO A 5 -5.90 75.11 -2.34
C PRO A 5 -6.33 73.70 -2.79
N ALA A 6 -5.29 72.89 -3.05
CA ALA A 6 -5.08 71.46 -2.85
C ALA A 6 -6.24 70.44 -3.00
N PRO A 7 -5.99 69.27 -3.66
CA PRO A 7 -6.96 68.20 -3.77
C PRO A 7 -7.05 67.38 -2.47
N VAL A 8 -8.27 67.17 -1.98
CA VAL A 8 -8.55 66.29 -0.84
C VAL A 8 -8.66 64.86 -1.35
N VAL A 9 -7.81 63.98 -0.80
CA VAL A 9 -7.80 62.54 -1.01
C VAL A 9 -9.13 61.93 -0.57
N GLN A 10 -9.89 61.33 -1.49
CA GLN A 10 -11.01 60.45 -1.14
C GLN A 10 -10.46 59.06 -0.79
N ALA A 11 -10.53 58.72 0.49
CA ALA A 11 -10.33 57.37 0.97
C ALA A 11 -11.54 56.51 0.55
N ASN A 12 -11.31 55.54 -0.34
CA ASN A 12 -12.28 54.51 -0.65
C ASN A 12 -12.28 53.45 0.45
N THR A 13 -13.27 53.49 1.34
CA THR A 13 -13.67 52.33 2.16
C THR A 13 -14.93 51.71 1.54
N PRO A 14 -14.89 50.45 1.06
CA PRO A 14 -16.12 49.75 0.72
C PRO A 14 -16.86 49.38 2.01
N THR A 15 -17.99 50.05 2.25
CA THR A 15 -18.95 49.67 3.28
C THR A 15 -19.85 48.57 2.71
N SER A 16 -19.58 47.31 3.04
CA SER A 16 -20.57 46.24 2.86
C SER A 16 -21.73 46.51 3.80
N ARG A 17 -22.78 47.17 3.29
CA ARG A 17 -24.06 47.26 3.99
C ARG A 17 -24.69 45.88 3.96
N SER A 18 -24.96 45.31 5.13
CA SER A 18 -25.91 44.20 5.27
C SER A 18 -27.18 44.57 4.51
N GLU A 19 -27.49 43.82 3.46
CA GLU A 19 -28.82 43.87 2.84
C GLU A 19 -29.79 43.33 3.88
N ILE A 20 -30.56 44.24 4.47
CA ILE A 20 -31.58 43.94 5.46
C ILE A 20 -32.64 43.09 4.75
N ASN A 21 -32.81 41.84 5.17
CA ASN A 21 -33.82 40.95 4.58
C ASN A 21 -35.21 41.29 5.14
N HIS A 22 -35.90 42.23 4.48
CA HIS A 22 -37.18 42.78 4.96
C HIS A 22 -38.29 41.72 5.09
N ALA A 23 -38.18 40.60 4.38
CA ALA A 23 -39.15 39.50 4.44
C ALA A 23 -39.05 38.75 5.78
N GLU A 24 -37.84 38.55 6.31
CA GLU A 24 -37.62 37.88 7.59
C GLU A 24 -37.96 38.79 8.77
N GLU A 25 -37.65 40.09 8.67
CA GLU A 25 -38.04 41.08 9.70
C GLU A 25 -39.57 41.22 9.82
N ALA A 26 -40.29 41.18 8.70
CA ALA A 26 -41.75 41.23 8.71
C ALA A 26 -42.39 39.98 9.37
N ALA A 27 -41.76 38.81 9.25
CA ALA A 27 -42.23 37.58 9.88
C ALA A 27 -42.07 37.60 11.42
N ILE A 28 -40.96 38.17 11.92
CA ILE A 28 -40.71 38.32 13.36
C ILE A 28 -41.75 39.23 14.02
N LEU A 29 -42.12 40.32 13.35
CA LEU A 29 -43.13 41.28 13.84
C LEU A 29 -44.56 40.71 13.85
N GLN A 30 -44.84 39.71 13.01
CA GLN A 30 -46.14 39.01 12.96
C GLN A 30 -46.25 37.84 13.93
N GLY A 31 -45.23 37.59 14.75
CA GLY A 31 -45.20 36.44 15.68
C GLY A 31 -45.15 35.10 14.95
N GLN A 32 -44.81 35.10 13.65
CA GLN A 32 -44.52 33.87 12.92
C GLN A 32 -43.23 33.29 13.51
N PRO A 33 -43.21 32.01 13.93
CA PRO A 33 -41.96 31.38 14.34
C PRO A 33 -41.00 31.42 13.14
N VAL A 34 -39.84 32.07 13.34
CA VAL A 34 -38.72 31.99 12.40
C VAL A 34 -38.34 30.51 12.36
N ALA A 35 -38.67 29.84 11.26
CA ALA A 35 -38.16 28.51 11.01
C ALA A 35 -36.65 28.65 10.85
N LEU A 36 -35.90 28.29 11.90
CA LEU A 36 -34.45 28.14 11.79
C LEU A 36 -34.21 27.18 10.61
N PRO A 37 -33.30 27.51 9.68
CA PRO A 37 -32.96 26.58 8.62
C PRO A 37 -32.56 25.24 9.26
N PRO A 38 -32.99 24.09 8.71
CA PRO A 38 -32.62 22.79 9.27
C PRO A 38 -31.10 22.71 9.31
N THR A 39 -30.54 22.60 10.52
CA THR A 39 -29.12 22.35 10.71
C THR A 39 -28.84 20.97 10.11
N ALA A 40 -27.99 20.91 9.09
CA ALA A 40 -27.52 19.65 8.54
C ALA A 40 -26.96 18.76 9.66
N PRO A 41 -27.30 17.46 9.73
CA PRO A 41 -26.78 16.59 10.76
C PRO A 41 -25.25 16.55 10.68
N LEU A 42 -24.60 16.62 11.85
CA LEU A 42 -23.14 16.69 11.96
C LEU A 42 -22.57 15.35 12.42
N LEU A 43 -21.65 14.80 11.64
CA LEU A 43 -20.75 13.74 12.09
C LEU A 43 -19.60 14.37 12.86
N MET A 44 -19.45 14.01 14.13
CA MET A 44 -18.42 14.59 14.99
C MET A 44 -17.12 13.81 14.89
N ILE A 45 -15.98 14.49 15.03
CA ILE A 45 -14.68 13.83 15.16
C ILE A 45 -14.72 12.76 16.27
N GLY A 46 -14.12 11.61 16.00
CA GLY A 46 -14.12 10.46 16.89
C GLY A 46 -15.31 9.52 16.74
N SER A 47 -16.32 9.89 15.95
CA SER A 47 -17.41 8.97 15.59
C SER A 47 -16.83 7.82 14.76
N GLN A 48 -17.31 6.61 15.02
CA GLN A 48 -16.85 5.41 14.33
C GLN A 48 -18.00 4.42 14.11
N ALA A 49 -17.88 3.61 13.06
CA ALA A 49 -18.78 2.50 12.79
C ALA A 49 -18.04 1.40 12.00
N PRO A 50 -18.33 0.12 12.26
CA PRO A 50 -17.82 -0.98 11.46
C PRO A 50 -18.38 -0.96 10.03
N ALA A 51 -17.57 -1.46 9.11
CA ALA A 51 -17.88 -1.57 7.70
C ALA A 51 -17.14 -2.74 7.04
N VAL A 52 -17.52 -3.05 5.80
CA VAL A 52 -16.94 -4.15 5.03
C VAL A 52 -16.63 -3.71 3.60
N LEU A 53 -15.50 -4.16 3.05
CA LEU A 53 -15.17 -3.93 1.64
C LEU A 53 -16.12 -4.74 0.74
N GLU A 54 -16.89 -4.07 -0.14
CA GLU A 54 -17.69 -4.77 -1.16
C GLU A 54 -16.86 -5.12 -2.38
N THR A 55 -15.96 -4.21 -2.77
CA THR A 55 -15.06 -4.43 -3.89
C THR A 55 -13.64 -4.65 -3.37
N PRO A 56 -12.86 -5.54 -3.99
CA PRO A 56 -11.48 -5.76 -3.58
C PRO A 56 -10.63 -4.53 -3.84
N LEU A 57 -9.61 -4.32 -3.01
CA LEU A 57 -8.55 -3.36 -3.29
C LEU A 57 -7.41 -4.07 -4.02
N ILE A 58 -6.98 -3.51 -5.15
CA ILE A 58 -5.79 -3.95 -5.89
C ILE A 58 -4.91 -2.72 -6.12
N TRP A 59 -3.68 -2.76 -5.64
CA TRP A 59 -2.71 -1.66 -5.75
C TRP A 59 -1.39 -2.15 -6.32
N ALA A 60 -1.05 -1.67 -7.52
CA ALA A 60 0.17 -2.07 -8.23
C ALA A 60 1.18 -0.92 -8.41
N SER A 61 0.72 0.33 -8.39
CA SER A 61 1.56 1.53 -8.54
C SER A 61 0.78 2.78 -8.14
N GLU A 62 1.48 3.83 -7.71
CA GLU A 62 0.86 5.09 -7.26
C GLU A 62 0.22 5.93 -8.37
N THR A 63 0.35 5.53 -9.64
CA THR A 63 -0.04 6.36 -10.79
C THR A 63 -1.56 6.43 -10.99
N ASP A 64 -2.32 5.50 -10.41
CA ASP A 64 -3.77 5.55 -10.30
C ASP A 64 -4.15 5.29 -8.85
N SER A 65 -4.93 6.18 -8.22
CA SER A 65 -5.54 5.91 -6.91
C SER A 65 -6.89 5.23 -7.14
N PRO A 66 -6.96 3.88 -7.06
CA PRO A 66 -8.20 3.19 -7.37
C PRO A 66 -9.24 3.53 -6.30
N GLN A 67 -10.44 3.86 -6.78
CA GLN A 67 -11.60 3.98 -5.92
C GLN A 67 -12.27 2.62 -5.76
N PHE A 68 -12.77 2.36 -4.57
CA PHE A 68 -13.44 1.13 -4.20
C PHE A 68 -14.58 1.42 -3.23
N VAL A 69 -15.51 0.47 -3.13
CA VAL A 69 -16.73 0.61 -2.32
C VAL A 69 -16.58 -0.14 -1.00
N VAL A 70 -16.97 0.55 0.07
CA VAL A 70 -17.05 0.04 1.44
C VAL A 70 -18.45 0.27 1.97
N GLN A 71 -19.02 -0.71 2.65
CA GLN A 71 -20.41 -0.73 3.07
C GLN A 71 -20.49 -0.67 4.59
N LEU A 72 -21.16 0.35 5.15
CA LEU A 72 -21.40 0.42 6.59
C LEU A 72 -22.23 -0.79 7.05
N THR A 73 -21.77 -1.49 8.09
CA THR A 73 -22.53 -2.61 8.70
C THR A 73 -23.36 -2.15 9.89
N GLU A 74 -22.99 -1.02 10.49
CA GLU A 74 -23.73 -0.35 11.57
C GLU A 74 -23.91 1.14 11.25
N PRO A 75 -24.93 1.80 11.81
CA PRO A 75 -25.14 3.21 11.56
C PRO A 75 -24.01 4.06 12.17
N LEU A 76 -23.55 5.05 11.41
CA LEU A 76 -22.64 6.08 11.93
C LEU A 76 -23.48 7.18 12.58
N LEU A 77 -23.32 7.33 13.89
CA LEU A 77 -24.13 8.24 14.70
C LEU A 77 -23.60 9.67 14.69
N THR A 78 -24.49 10.63 14.93
CA THR A 78 -24.16 12.03 15.18
C THR A 78 -23.74 12.24 16.65
N ALA A 79 -23.31 13.47 16.98
CA ALA A 79 -22.97 13.85 18.36
C ALA A 79 -24.12 13.64 19.36
N ASP A 80 -25.37 13.77 18.89
CA ASP A 80 -26.56 13.63 19.72
C ASP A 80 -27.03 12.17 19.85
N GLY A 81 -26.32 11.21 19.23
CA GLY A 81 -26.68 9.80 19.21
C GLY A 81 -27.74 9.43 18.16
N GLU A 82 -28.14 10.38 17.31
CA GLU A 82 -29.06 10.16 16.20
C GLU A 82 -28.34 9.51 15.01
N ILE A 83 -29.10 8.87 14.11
CA ILE A 83 -28.53 8.26 12.90
C ILE A 83 -28.06 9.36 11.95
N GLY A 84 -26.74 9.48 11.76
CA GLY A 84 -26.15 10.35 10.75
C GLY A 84 -26.14 9.64 9.39
N LEU A 85 -25.35 8.58 9.27
CA LEU A 85 -25.40 7.67 8.12
C LEU A 85 -26.02 6.33 8.55
N PRO A 86 -27.09 5.86 7.89
CA PRO A 86 -27.65 4.55 8.15
C PRO A 86 -26.64 3.42 7.92
N ALA A 87 -26.89 2.27 8.55
CA ALA A 87 -26.34 1.01 8.07
C ALA A 87 -26.71 0.82 6.60
N ASP A 88 -25.91 0.04 5.87
CA ASP A 88 -26.07 -0.14 4.42
C ASP A 88 -25.86 1.15 3.59
N THR A 89 -25.24 2.18 4.16
CA THR A 89 -24.68 3.29 3.36
C THR A 89 -23.37 2.88 2.68
N SER A 90 -23.32 2.97 1.36
CA SER A 90 -22.11 2.73 0.59
C SER A 90 -21.20 3.96 0.61
N LEU A 91 -19.93 3.74 0.88
CA LEU A 91 -18.86 4.72 0.97
C LEU A 91 -17.89 4.48 -0.18
N VAL A 92 -17.48 5.56 -0.85
CA VAL A 92 -16.40 5.50 -1.85
C VAL A 92 -15.11 5.87 -1.14
N ALA A 93 -14.15 4.95 -1.18
CA ALA A 93 -12.85 5.11 -0.57
C ALA A 93 -11.74 5.01 -1.62
N GLN A 94 -10.59 5.58 -1.28
CA GLN A 94 -9.41 5.57 -2.11
C GLN A 94 -8.16 5.27 -1.29
N VAL A 95 -7.15 4.75 -1.97
CA VAL A 95 -5.84 4.52 -1.36
C VAL A 95 -5.08 5.83 -1.24
N THR A 96 -4.61 6.12 -0.03
CA THR A 96 -3.72 7.24 0.24
C THR A 96 -2.25 6.82 0.16
N SER A 97 -1.91 5.65 0.71
CA SER A 97 -0.58 5.07 0.60
C SER A 97 -0.60 3.58 0.91
N VAL A 98 0.39 2.86 0.36
CA VAL A 98 0.70 1.48 0.75
C VAL A 98 2.20 1.36 0.98
N ALA A 99 2.60 0.96 2.18
CA ALA A 99 4.01 0.75 2.53
C ALA A 99 4.52 -0.63 2.07
N ASP A 100 5.84 -0.81 2.00
CA ASP A 100 6.48 -2.10 1.67
C ASP A 100 6.12 -3.24 2.65
N SER A 101 5.70 -2.89 3.87
CA SER A 101 5.20 -3.81 4.88
C SER A 101 3.78 -4.31 4.62
N GLY A 102 3.08 -3.75 3.62
CA GLY A 102 1.67 -3.96 3.36
C GLY A 102 0.75 -3.06 4.16
N LEU A 103 1.27 -2.14 4.99
CA LEU A 103 0.43 -1.18 5.71
C LEU A 103 -0.29 -0.28 4.71
N VAL A 104 -1.62 -0.30 4.75
CA VAL A 104 -2.50 0.48 3.88
C VAL A 104 -3.10 1.65 4.64
N GLN A 105 -3.07 2.83 4.03
CA GLN A 105 -3.83 4.00 4.48
C GLN A 105 -4.92 4.32 3.48
N LEU A 106 -6.15 4.40 3.96
CA LEU A 106 -7.34 4.61 3.14
C LEU A 106 -8.11 5.83 3.64
N ALA A 107 -8.66 6.59 2.69
CA ALA A 107 -9.51 7.73 2.96
C ALA A 107 -10.86 7.53 2.27
N VAL A 108 -11.94 7.90 2.95
CA VAL A 108 -13.27 7.97 2.33
C VAL A 108 -13.41 9.35 1.70
N VAL A 109 -13.84 9.39 0.44
CA VAL A 109 -13.94 10.63 -0.33
C VAL A 109 -15.37 11.03 -0.64
N SER A 110 -16.30 10.09 -0.56
CA SER A 110 -17.73 10.37 -0.71
C SER A 110 -18.57 9.24 -0.13
N PHE A 111 -19.87 9.49 0.01
CA PHE A 111 -20.86 8.47 0.35
C PHE A 111 -22.02 8.54 -0.64
N ILE A 112 -22.76 7.44 -0.77
CA ILE A 112 -23.91 7.34 -1.67
C ILE A 112 -25.19 7.45 -0.83
N GLN A 113 -26.01 8.45 -1.14
CA GLN A 113 -27.31 8.64 -0.51
C GLN A 113 -28.37 8.93 -1.58
N ALA A 114 -29.49 8.20 -1.54
CA ALA A 114 -30.57 8.34 -2.52
C ALA A 114 -30.11 8.28 -4.00
N GLY A 115 -29.06 7.49 -4.28
CA GLY A 115 -28.49 7.35 -5.62
C GLY A 115 -27.60 8.51 -6.08
N GLN A 116 -27.29 9.45 -5.18
CA GLN A 116 -26.35 10.54 -5.44
C GLN A 116 -25.07 10.35 -4.62
N GLU A 117 -23.94 10.62 -5.25
CA GLU A 117 -22.64 10.65 -4.59
C GLU A 117 -22.44 12.04 -3.96
N ILE A 118 -22.25 12.06 -2.63
CA ILE A 118 -22.05 13.28 -1.85
C ILE A 118 -20.58 13.31 -1.41
N PRO A 119 -19.78 14.30 -1.87
CA PRO A 119 -18.36 14.37 -1.56
C PRO A 119 -18.11 14.77 -0.11
N LEU A 120 -17.04 14.22 0.45
CA LEU A 120 -16.53 14.54 1.78
C LEU A 120 -15.26 15.39 1.66
N SER A 121 -15.00 16.20 2.68
CA SER A 121 -13.73 16.92 2.80
C SER A 121 -12.56 15.95 2.86
N ALA A 122 -11.47 16.26 2.16
CA ALA A 122 -10.29 15.39 2.10
C ALA A 122 -9.76 15.05 3.49
N GLY A 123 -9.61 13.75 3.77
CA GLY A 123 -9.12 13.24 5.05
C GLY A 123 -10.08 13.42 6.24
N ALA A 124 -11.32 13.84 6.00
CA ALA A 124 -12.32 13.96 7.06
C ALA A 124 -12.74 12.59 7.61
N VAL A 125 -12.70 11.56 6.77
CA VAL A 125 -13.05 10.19 7.14
C VAL A 125 -11.96 9.24 6.65
N GLN A 126 -11.52 8.34 7.52
CA GLN A 126 -10.51 7.31 7.23
C GLN A 126 -11.07 5.91 7.46
N LEU A 127 -10.46 4.92 6.81
CA LEU A 127 -10.68 3.52 7.14
C LEU A 127 -9.48 2.96 7.88
N ARG A 128 -9.74 2.14 8.90
CA ARG A 128 -8.73 1.46 9.71
C ARG A 128 -9.06 -0.02 9.81
N GLY A 129 -8.10 -0.82 10.26
CA GLY A 129 -8.42 -2.18 10.70
C GLY A 129 -9.38 -2.14 11.89
N VAL A 130 -10.06 -3.25 12.11
CA VAL A 130 -11.00 -3.46 13.21
C VAL A 130 -10.36 -3.06 14.55
N GLU A 131 -11.14 -2.39 15.40
CA GLU A 131 -10.72 -1.82 16.68
C GLU A 131 -9.54 -0.84 16.57
N GLY A 132 -9.46 -0.13 15.43
CA GLY A 132 -8.40 0.84 15.16
C GLY A 132 -7.02 0.23 14.91
N THR A 133 -6.95 -1.08 14.65
CA THR A 133 -5.69 -1.75 14.28
C THR A 133 -5.16 -1.30 12.91
N PRO A 134 -3.86 -1.48 12.62
CA PRO A 134 -3.33 -1.23 11.28
C PRO A 134 -3.98 -2.15 10.24
N LEU A 135 -4.40 -1.59 9.11
CA LEU A 135 -4.88 -2.38 7.98
C LEU A 135 -3.69 -2.87 7.13
N ILE A 136 -3.56 -4.19 6.97
CA ILE A 136 -2.43 -4.82 6.27
C ILE A 136 -2.94 -5.54 5.02
N ALA A 137 -2.49 -5.10 3.84
CA ALA A 137 -2.70 -5.78 2.58
C ALA A 137 -1.73 -6.94 2.40
N GLN A 138 -2.16 -7.94 1.63
CA GLN A 138 -1.37 -9.10 1.30
C GLN A 138 -0.75 -8.93 -0.10
N LYS A 139 0.38 -9.57 -0.35
CA LYS A 139 0.96 -9.61 -1.70
C LYS A 139 0.10 -10.52 -2.58
N TYR A 140 -0.31 -10.00 -3.73
CA TYR A 140 -0.98 -10.77 -4.77
C TYR A 140 0.07 -11.65 -5.48
N ASP A 141 -0.08 -12.97 -5.37
CA ASP A 141 0.82 -14.00 -5.92
C ASP A 141 2.25 -13.96 -5.33
N ASP A 142 2.42 -14.54 -4.14
CA ASP A 142 3.67 -14.53 -3.36
C ASP A 142 4.82 -15.26 -4.10
N PRO A 143 5.93 -14.56 -4.46
CA PRO A 143 7.08 -15.16 -5.15
C PRO A 143 7.88 -16.18 -4.31
N GLY A 144 7.55 -16.39 -3.03
CA GLY A 144 8.27 -17.30 -2.15
C GLY A 144 8.43 -18.73 -2.69
N MET A 145 7.46 -19.26 -3.44
CA MET A 145 7.58 -20.59 -4.05
C MET A 145 8.59 -20.64 -5.20
N ASP A 146 8.70 -19.57 -5.99
CA ASP A 146 9.63 -19.52 -7.12
C ASP A 146 11.07 -19.38 -6.63
N ILE A 147 11.28 -18.58 -5.57
CA ILE A 147 12.58 -18.45 -4.89
C ILE A 147 13.00 -19.80 -4.28
N ALA A 148 12.11 -20.48 -3.57
CA ALA A 148 12.42 -21.77 -2.95
C ALA A 148 12.79 -22.87 -3.97
N ARG A 149 12.14 -22.89 -5.13
CA ARG A 149 12.49 -23.82 -6.23
C ARG A 149 13.88 -23.55 -6.79
N MET A 150 14.25 -22.29 -6.91
CA MET A 150 15.56 -21.88 -7.40
C MET A 150 16.67 -22.30 -6.43
N ASP A 151 16.48 -22.08 -5.12
CA ASP A 151 17.43 -22.50 -4.07
C ASP A 151 17.59 -24.02 -4.01
N ALA A 152 16.49 -24.77 -4.10
CA ALA A 152 16.54 -26.24 -4.13
C ALA A 152 17.33 -26.76 -5.35
N THR A 153 17.16 -26.11 -6.50
CA THR A 153 17.90 -26.45 -7.73
C THR A 153 19.39 -26.16 -7.56
N MET A 154 19.76 -25.01 -7.01
CA MET A 154 21.16 -24.68 -6.72
C MET A 154 21.78 -25.66 -5.72
N ALA A 155 21.07 -25.98 -4.63
CA ALA A 155 21.56 -26.91 -3.61
C ALA A 155 21.79 -28.31 -4.18
N ALA A 156 20.90 -28.79 -5.06
CA ALA A 156 21.06 -30.05 -5.76
C ALA A 156 22.31 -30.04 -6.67
N MET A 157 22.50 -28.97 -7.45
CA MET A 157 23.69 -28.85 -8.31
C MET A 157 25.00 -28.76 -7.51
N ALA A 158 25.01 -28.02 -6.41
CA ALA A 158 26.17 -27.93 -5.50
C ALA A 158 26.47 -29.27 -4.79
N GLY A 159 25.43 -30.06 -4.48
CA GLY A 159 25.57 -31.40 -3.92
C GLY A 159 26.22 -32.38 -4.90
N LEU A 160 25.81 -32.34 -6.17
CA LEU A 160 26.39 -33.15 -7.25
C LEU A 160 27.86 -32.77 -7.52
N SER A 161 28.20 -31.48 -7.53
CA SER A 161 29.58 -31.02 -7.75
C SER A 161 30.53 -31.44 -6.62
N ARG A 162 30.08 -31.40 -5.36
CA ARG A 162 30.87 -31.85 -4.20
C ARG A 162 31.12 -33.36 -4.21
N ALA A 163 30.18 -34.15 -4.71
CA ALA A 163 30.36 -35.59 -4.90
C ALA A 163 31.40 -35.89 -5.99
N ALA A 164 31.37 -35.17 -7.11
CA ALA A 164 32.36 -35.31 -8.18
C ALA A 164 33.78 -34.93 -7.72
N GLY A 165 33.91 -33.82 -6.96
CA GLY A 165 35.20 -33.40 -6.40
C GLY A 165 35.81 -34.37 -5.38
N LEU A 166 35.00 -35.20 -4.71
CA LEU A 166 35.50 -36.27 -3.82
C LEU A 166 36.09 -37.45 -4.60
N VAL A 167 35.57 -37.73 -5.80
CA VAL A 167 36.08 -38.79 -6.68
C VAL A 167 37.40 -38.39 -7.33
N ASN A 168 37.63 -37.10 -7.57
CA ASN A 168 38.83 -36.57 -8.21
C ASN A 168 39.94 -36.13 -7.23
N ARG A 169 39.87 -36.50 -5.94
CA ARG A 169 40.94 -36.20 -4.96
C ARG A 169 42.01 -37.30 -4.96
N PRO A 170 43.29 -36.97 -5.20
CA PRO A 170 44.36 -37.95 -5.05
C PRO A 170 44.43 -38.42 -3.59
N LYS A 171 44.29 -39.74 -3.38
CA LYS A 171 44.19 -40.33 -2.03
C LYS A 171 45.54 -40.67 -1.39
N THR A 172 46.69 -40.37 -1.98
CA THR A 172 47.98 -40.72 -1.36
C THR A 172 49.10 -39.75 -1.77
N SER A 173 49.76 -39.17 -0.77
CA SER A 173 51.08 -38.56 -0.91
C SER A 173 52.07 -39.47 -0.19
N SER A 174 52.99 -40.08 -0.94
CA SER A 174 54.08 -40.88 -0.37
C SER A 174 55.35 -40.02 -0.40
N VAL A 175 55.82 -39.62 0.78
CA VAL A 175 57.13 -38.97 0.94
C VAL A 175 58.12 -40.05 1.36
N ILE A 176 58.96 -40.49 0.44
CA ILE A 176 60.07 -41.39 0.75
C ILE A 176 61.29 -40.54 1.08
N THR A 177 61.60 -40.38 2.37
CA THR A 177 62.80 -39.67 2.84
C THR A 177 63.95 -40.66 2.99
N SER A 178 64.94 -40.59 2.10
CA SER A 178 66.23 -41.28 2.23
C SER A 178 67.33 -40.25 2.50
N VAL A 179 68.32 -40.60 3.32
CA VAL A 179 69.45 -39.73 3.66
C VAL A 179 70.17 -39.30 2.37
N GLY A 180 69.99 -38.03 2.00
CA GLY A 180 70.64 -37.37 0.87
C GLY A 180 69.80 -37.18 -0.41
N SER A 181 68.57 -37.70 -0.50
CA SER A 181 67.69 -37.45 -1.65
C SER A 181 66.21 -37.57 -1.29
N SER A 182 65.40 -36.59 -1.73
CA SER A 182 63.94 -36.58 -1.61
C SER A 182 63.33 -36.88 -2.97
N ALA A 183 62.62 -38.00 -3.09
CA ALA A 183 61.82 -38.32 -4.28
C ALA A 183 60.34 -38.18 -3.91
N ILE A 184 59.70 -37.12 -4.41
CA ILE A 184 58.25 -36.93 -4.31
C ILE A 184 57.63 -37.72 -5.45
N THR A 185 57.02 -38.87 -5.15
CA THR A 185 56.24 -39.62 -6.14
C THR A 185 54.77 -39.29 -5.93
N GLN A 186 54.24 -38.43 -6.80
CA GLN A 186 52.84 -38.02 -6.77
C GLN A 186 52.05 -38.96 -7.70
N ASP A 187 51.37 -39.94 -7.11
CA ASP A 187 50.52 -40.87 -7.86
C ASP A 187 49.22 -40.14 -8.22
N THR A 188 49.16 -39.65 -9.45
CA THR A 188 47.95 -39.02 -9.98
C THR A 188 47.12 -40.16 -10.56
N GLY A 189 46.08 -40.56 -9.82
CA GLY A 189 45.21 -41.68 -10.21
C GLY A 189 44.74 -41.57 -11.66
N GLU A 190 44.52 -42.74 -12.30
CA GLU A 190 44.21 -42.86 -13.72
C GLU A 190 43.11 -41.85 -14.16
N PRO A 191 43.28 -41.17 -15.30
CA PRO A 191 42.33 -40.17 -15.77
C PRO A 191 40.95 -40.80 -15.94
N ASN A 192 40.03 -40.41 -15.07
CA ASN A 192 38.67 -40.91 -15.09
C ASN A 192 37.89 -40.14 -16.17
N LEU A 193 37.71 -40.76 -17.34
CA LEU A 193 36.94 -40.23 -18.46
C LEU A 193 35.52 -39.78 -18.06
N LEU A 194 34.91 -40.45 -17.08
CA LEU A 194 33.62 -40.05 -16.53
C LEU A 194 33.72 -38.71 -15.78
N ALA A 195 34.82 -38.47 -15.06
CA ALA A 195 35.08 -37.19 -14.40
C ALA A 195 35.38 -36.07 -15.41
N GLY A 196 36.17 -36.34 -16.46
CA GLY A 196 36.49 -35.35 -17.50
C GLY A 196 35.29 -34.92 -18.38
N ILE A 197 34.35 -35.83 -18.67
CA ILE A 197 33.09 -35.49 -19.36
C ILE A 197 32.20 -34.63 -18.46
N LEU A 198 32.14 -34.93 -17.16
CA LEU A 198 31.39 -34.12 -16.20
C LEU A 198 32.01 -32.74 -16.00
N GLU A 199 33.34 -32.63 -15.96
CA GLU A 199 34.08 -31.38 -15.82
C GLU A 199 33.89 -30.46 -17.05
N GLY A 200 34.02 -30.99 -18.27
CA GLY A 200 33.75 -30.23 -19.51
C GLY A 200 32.29 -29.83 -19.71
N ALA A 201 31.33 -30.63 -19.22
CA ALA A 201 29.92 -30.24 -19.17
C ALA A 201 29.67 -29.15 -18.11
N PHE A 202 30.33 -29.21 -16.95
CA PHE A 202 30.17 -28.21 -15.89
C PHE A 202 30.80 -26.86 -16.23
N GLU A 203 31.95 -26.83 -16.92
CA GLU A 203 32.68 -25.61 -17.25
C GLU A 203 31.95 -24.76 -18.30
N GLN A 204 31.22 -25.38 -19.24
CA GLN A 204 30.33 -24.67 -20.16
C GLN A 204 28.98 -24.28 -19.53
N LEU A 205 28.51 -25.02 -18.51
CA LEU A 205 27.26 -24.71 -17.83
C LEU A 205 27.41 -23.67 -16.70
N SER A 206 28.55 -23.58 -16.02
CA SER A 206 28.70 -22.77 -14.79
C SER A 206 28.50 -21.27 -15.05
N GLY A 207 29.18 -20.69 -16.04
CA GLY A 207 29.05 -19.27 -16.38
C GLY A 207 27.67 -18.89 -16.92
N GLN A 208 27.01 -19.80 -17.66
CA GLN A 208 25.68 -19.57 -18.20
C GLN A 208 24.57 -19.77 -17.16
N VAL A 209 24.76 -20.70 -16.21
CA VAL A 209 23.84 -20.89 -15.08
C VAL A 209 23.90 -19.69 -14.15
N GLU A 210 25.09 -19.19 -13.82
CA GLU A 210 25.23 -18.03 -12.95
C GLU A 210 24.61 -16.76 -13.57
N ALA A 211 24.85 -16.49 -14.85
CA ALA A 211 24.22 -15.38 -15.56
C ALA A 211 22.68 -15.51 -15.63
N ARG A 212 22.15 -16.72 -15.86
CA ARG A 212 20.70 -16.98 -15.86
C ARG A 212 20.08 -16.86 -14.48
N ASN A 213 20.81 -17.24 -13.44
CA ASN A 213 20.35 -17.19 -12.06
C ASN A 213 20.32 -15.73 -11.56
N GLN A 214 21.36 -14.95 -11.88
CA GLN A 214 21.37 -13.50 -11.61
C GLN A 214 20.26 -12.78 -12.40
N ALA A 215 20.01 -13.16 -13.66
CA ALA A 215 18.90 -12.60 -14.44
C ALA A 215 17.53 -12.95 -13.83
N ALA A 216 17.32 -14.21 -13.43
CA ALA A 216 16.08 -14.65 -12.77
C ALA A 216 15.87 -13.97 -11.41
N LEU A 217 16.93 -13.83 -10.61
CA LEU A 217 16.90 -13.07 -9.35
C LEU A 217 16.54 -11.60 -9.60
N ASN A 218 17.18 -10.96 -10.56
CA ASN A 218 16.87 -9.58 -10.91
C ASN A 218 15.44 -9.42 -11.42
N GLU A 219 14.90 -10.38 -12.18
CA GLU A 219 13.50 -10.36 -12.62
C GLU A 219 12.53 -10.52 -11.43
N ILE A 220 12.82 -11.42 -10.49
CA ILE A 220 12.00 -11.62 -9.28
C ILE A 220 12.05 -10.37 -8.38
N LEU A 221 13.22 -9.77 -8.20
CA LEU A 221 13.41 -8.59 -7.36
C LEU A 221 12.82 -7.31 -7.96
N ASN A 222 12.80 -7.20 -9.30
CA ASN A 222 12.25 -6.02 -9.99
C ASN A 222 10.77 -6.18 -10.40
N ARG A 223 10.14 -7.32 -10.09
CA ARG A 223 8.72 -7.51 -10.34
C ARG A 223 7.91 -6.56 -9.44
N PRO A 224 7.01 -5.72 -9.99
CA PRO A 224 6.22 -4.82 -9.18
C PRO A 224 5.35 -5.61 -8.20
N VAL A 225 5.43 -5.25 -6.92
CA VAL A 225 4.61 -5.84 -5.87
C VAL A 225 3.18 -5.34 -6.04
N VAL A 226 2.24 -6.26 -6.15
CA VAL A 226 0.82 -5.94 -6.15
C VAL A 226 0.26 -6.23 -4.76
N TRP A 227 -0.31 -5.22 -4.13
CA TRP A 227 -0.98 -5.32 -2.84
C TRP A 227 -2.47 -5.56 -3.03
N TYR A 228 -3.04 -6.43 -2.19
CA TYR A 228 -4.41 -6.91 -2.32
C TYR A 228 -5.12 -6.93 -0.97
N LEU A 229 -6.33 -6.36 -0.92
CA LEU A 229 -7.32 -6.63 0.14
C LEU A 229 -8.56 -7.28 -0.50
N PRO A 230 -9.00 -8.44 -0.01
CA PRO A 230 -10.17 -9.12 -0.54
C PRO A 230 -11.48 -8.40 -0.19
N THR A 231 -12.50 -8.60 -1.01
CA THR A 231 -13.90 -8.35 -0.63
C THR A 231 -14.22 -9.08 0.67
N GLY A 232 -15.03 -8.47 1.53
CA GLY A 232 -15.37 -9.02 2.84
C GLY A 232 -14.36 -8.65 3.94
N THR A 233 -13.30 -7.89 3.63
CA THR A 233 -12.40 -7.37 4.67
C THR A 233 -13.16 -6.42 5.58
N GLU A 234 -13.17 -6.71 6.88
CA GLU A 234 -13.76 -5.85 7.91
C GLU A 234 -12.83 -4.66 8.20
N VAL A 235 -13.42 -3.48 8.32
CA VAL A 235 -12.73 -2.22 8.60
C VAL A 235 -13.58 -1.35 9.52
N ASP A 236 -12.93 -0.44 10.24
CA ASP A 236 -13.62 0.62 10.97
C ASP A 236 -13.56 1.93 10.19
N VAL A 237 -14.73 2.55 10.01
CA VAL A 237 -14.85 3.93 9.52
C VAL A 237 -14.62 4.86 10.69
N TYR A 238 -13.70 5.81 10.54
CA TYR A 238 -13.34 6.75 11.60
C TYR A 238 -13.41 8.20 11.09
N VAL A 239 -14.20 9.02 11.78
CA VAL A 239 -14.34 10.45 11.48
C VAL A 239 -13.20 11.24 12.13
N ASN A 240 -12.30 11.80 11.34
CA ASN A 240 -11.18 12.61 11.79
C ASN A 240 -11.45 14.12 11.80
N GLN A 241 -12.50 14.57 11.11
CA GLN A 241 -12.90 15.97 11.08
C GLN A 241 -14.41 16.04 11.11
N THR A 242 -14.98 17.06 11.76
CA THR A 242 -16.43 17.24 11.76
C THR A 242 -16.94 17.48 10.34
N VAL A 243 -17.95 16.73 9.92
CA VAL A 243 -18.56 16.84 8.59
C VAL A 243 -20.06 17.10 8.71
N ALA A 244 -20.57 18.01 7.88
CA ALA A 244 -22.00 18.18 7.66
C ALA A 244 -22.48 17.23 6.56
N LEU A 245 -23.55 16.50 6.84
CA LEU A 245 -24.19 15.56 5.92
C LEU A 245 -25.17 16.24 4.95
#